data_AF-A0A7W9W608-F1
#
_entry.id   AF-A0A7W9W608-F1
#
_cell.length_a   1.000
_cell.length_b   1.000
_cell.length_c   1.000
_cell.angle_alpha   90.00
_cell.angle_beta   90.00
_cell.angle_gamma   90.00
#
_symmetry.space_group_name_H-M   'P 1'
#
loop_
_entity.id
_entity.type
_entity.pdbx_description
1 polymer ?
#
loop_
_entity_poly.entity_id
_entity_poly.type
_entity_poly.pdbx_seq_one_letter_code
_entity_poly.pdbx_strand_id
1 'polypeptide(L)'
;MNENTKTTPNALTESYPAQRVSDDLRLRVKRLAAQHDDKAGLRAQSQRKRRLILSYGGAVAAVGAGLFLQPKFAAAAVLGRIEHALDGVRTFHEVAWEQGSNTERWWKVGEVSRTETPSSTVVIRDGKHYQWLRESNKVIVQPAKPLNNSLSRSGFTITSLIHDLKRSGWTGSLETLSDTTENGKTFQRFQVTMKSWEGTMRVVLVVDPATQLPKRYEGFVQRDGDWEPFNRIELEYNQPESPTLFSGEFPGARVLDLEKEKVLWQEKLEHTIAEVKLGERTIQVRDIRVNPQGAVFVLYTAGKTFKDYAWKPSGAWGTAELPRDWQVQLVGGGYKCQDIYNRQLLTKEWSLKNLGAQPVLRSGEVLQGTWFIPTAARPTASKSVTLRFAAAPTNLHGPALEREGRRVMLAQETLLPDYRQASVTLTPTPQSDFVPDYWPILVKMPLSADFEGKELRQRFESARSTELMRHRATLPEALEAIQAEEAATRTPDHNFLLKKTQVLGLLGRRAEAEKALQQALTAHADQSRHFPKQYEGDYFFWEQVCTAWYAIGDEAKAVEAREKALALARPSFPGRVTWHQEHPNDLRPKLD
;
A
#
# COMPACT_ATOMS: atom_id res chain seq x y z
N MET A 1 48.53 -27.93 2.94
CA MET A 1 47.24 -28.67 2.81
C MET A 1 46.38 -27.89 1.83
N ASN A 2 45.68 -28.57 0.91
CA ASN A 2 44.80 -27.90 -0.03
C ASN A 2 43.37 -27.93 0.52
N GLU A 3 42.82 -26.77 0.86
CA GLU A 3 41.39 -26.67 1.16
C GLU A 3 40.61 -26.53 -0.15
N ASN A 4 39.63 -27.41 -0.35
CA ASN A 4 38.73 -27.35 -1.50
C ASN A 4 37.76 -26.18 -1.32
N THR A 5 37.97 -25.09 -2.06
CA THR A 5 36.98 -24.03 -2.26
C THR A 5 35.80 -24.55 -3.10
N LYS A 6 34.94 -25.37 -2.48
CA LYS A 6 33.61 -25.65 -3.01
C LYS A 6 32.88 -24.31 -3.15
N THR A 7 32.53 -23.94 -4.38
CA THR A 7 31.60 -22.83 -4.64
C THR A 7 30.23 -23.20 -4.09
N THR A 8 29.89 -22.67 -2.92
CA THR A 8 28.56 -22.84 -2.33
C THR A 8 27.50 -22.29 -3.29
N PRO A 9 26.42 -23.04 -3.57
CA PRO A 9 25.27 -22.50 -4.29
C PRO A 9 24.70 -21.26 -3.59
N ASN A 10 24.16 -20.33 -4.38
CA ASN A 10 23.94 -18.95 -3.91
C ASN A 10 22.53 -18.81 -3.31
N ALA A 11 22.46 -18.90 -1.98
CA ALA A 11 21.22 -19.04 -1.22
C ALA A 11 20.13 -18.00 -1.56
N LEU A 12 20.45 -16.72 -1.82
CA LEU A 12 19.42 -15.74 -2.20
C LEU A 12 18.71 -16.11 -3.51
N THR A 13 19.46 -16.56 -4.52
CA THR A 13 18.89 -16.99 -5.81
C THR A 13 18.17 -18.34 -5.76
N GLU A 14 18.37 -19.14 -4.70
CA GLU A 14 17.74 -20.45 -4.50
C GLU A 14 16.53 -20.40 -3.56
N SER A 15 16.57 -19.54 -2.53
CA SER A 15 15.42 -19.25 -1.65
C SER A 15 14.38 -18.36 -2.34
N TYR A 16 14.82 -17.49 -3.26
CA TYR A 16 13.94 -16.60 -4.04
C TYR A 16 14.18 -16.78 -5.54
N PRO A 17 13.86 -17.97 -6.11
CA PRO A 17 14.00 -18.21 -7.53
C PRO A 17 13.12 -17.22 -8.30
N ALA A 18 13.71 -16.48 -9.24
CA ALA A 18 13.02 -15.41 -9.93
C ALA A 18 11.73 -15.91 -10.59
N GLN A 19 10.58 -15.31 -10.22
CA GLN A 19 9.34 -15.44 -10.98
C GLN A 19 9.65 -15.16 -12.45
N ARG A 20 9.14 -16.01 -13.36
CA ARG A 20 9.65 -16.19 -14.73
C ARG A 20 10.14 -14.88 -15.35
N VAL A 21 11.46 -14.76 -15.44
CA VAL A 21 12.17 -13.79 -16.28
C VAL A 21 11.43 -13.70 -17.62
N SER A 22 11.06 -12.48 -18.02
CA SER A 22 10.24 -12.27 -19.21
C SER A 22 10.86 -12.96 -20.43
N ASP A 23 10.02 -13.60 -21.24
CA ASP A 23 10.52 -14.38 -22.38
C ASP A 23 11.22 -13.48 -23.41
N ASP A 24 10.93 -12.17 -23.42
CA ASP A 24 11.69 -11.17 -24.20
C ASP A 24 13.12 -10.95 -23.66
N LEU A 25 13.34 -10.88 -22.33
CA LEU A 25 14.70 -10.82 -21.77
C LEU A 25 15.49 -12.11 -22.06
N ARG A 26 14.84 -13.28 -22.01
CA ARG A 26 15.44 -14.56 -22.45
C ARG A 26 15.82 -14.52 -23.94
N LEU A 27 14.99 -13.94 -24.79
CA LEU A 27 15.24 -13.73 -26.22
C LEU A 27 16.33 -12.67 -26.52
N ARG A 28 16.50 -11.68 -25.64
CA ARG A 28 17.55 -10.65 -25.73
C ARG A 28 18.91 -11.22 -25.28
N VAL A 29 18.96 -11.97 -24.17
CA VAL A 29 20.17 -12.69 -23.71
C VAL A 29 20.64 -13.73 -24.74
N LYS A 30 19.73 -14.53 -25.33
CA LYS A 30 20.10 -15.47 -26.41
C LYS A 30 20.72 -14.77 -27.63
N ARG A 31 20.22 -13.59 -28.02
CA ARG A 31 20.79 -12.80 -29.12
C ARG A 31 22.16 -12.22 -28.78
N LEU A 32 22.37 -11.75 -27.55
CA LEU A 32 23.67 -11.24 -27.10
C LEU A 32 24.74 -12.33 -27.02
N ALA A 33 24.38 -13.56 -26.61
CA ALA A 33 25.29 -14.70 -26.63
C ALA A 33 25.77 -15.01 -28.06
N ALA A 34 24.84 -15.13 -29.02
CA ALA A 34 25.18 -15.40 -30.43
C ALA A 34 26.09 -14.33 -31.06
N GLN A 35 25.95 -13.06 -30.67
CA GLN A 35 26.81 -11.96 -31.14
C GLN A 35 28.22 -11.95 -30.52
N HIS A 36 28.49 -12.79 -29.52
CA HIS A 36 29.77 -12.85 -28.82
C HIS A 36 30.72 -13.91 -29.43
N ASP A 37 30.18 -15.04 -29.91
CA ASP A 37 30.98 -16.12 -30.51
C ASP A 37 31.64 -15.70 -31.83
N ASP A 38 30.93 -14.95 -32.69
CA ASP A 38 31.47 -14.36 -33.94
C ASP A 38 32.74 -13.52 -33.74
N LYS A 39 32.95 -12.97 -32.53
CA LYS A 39 34.10 -12.11 -32.21
C LYS A 39 35.29 -12.87 -31.59
N ALA A 40 35.16 -14.15 -31.30
CA ALA A 40 36.24 -14.96 -30.74
C ALA A 40 37.36 -15.23 -31.76
N GLY A 41 37.02 -15.45 -33.04
CA GLY A 41 37.96 -15.88 -34.08
C GLY A 41 39.09 -14.90 -34.40
N LEU A 42 38.93 -13.60 -34.12
CA LEU A 42 39.86 -12.55 -34.54
C LEU A 42 40.95 -12.19 -33.50
N ARG A 43 40.95 -12.79 -32.31
CA ARG A 43 41.87 -12.40 -31.21
C ARG A 43 43.08 -13.32 -30.99
N ALA A 44 43.19 -14.43 -31.70
CA ALA A 44 44.24 -15.44 -31.51
C ALA A 44 45.67 -15.01 -31.91
N GLN A 45 45.84 -13.87 -32.60
CA GLN A 45 47.09 -13.56 -33.32
C GLN A 45 48.04 -12.56 -32.64
N SER A 46 47.62 -11.83 -31.59
CA SER A 46 48.35 -10.64 -31.10
C SER A 46 49.32 -10.86 -29.93
N GLN A 47 49.16 -11.90 -29.11
CA GLN A 47 49.89 -12.01 -27.82
C GLN A 47 51.35 -12.54 -27.91
N ARG A 48 51.91 -12.78 -29.09
CA ARG A 48 53.21 -13.49 -29.23
C ARG A 48 54.47 -12.62 -29.09
N LYS A 49 54.38 -11.34 -28.69
CA LYS A 49 55.54 -10.45 -28.44
C LYS A 49 55.35 -9.50 -27.25
N ARG A 50 55.84 -9.90 -26.06
CA ARG A 50 56.63 -9.07 -25.10
C ARG A 50 56.95 -9.87 -23.82
N ARG A 51 58.25 -10.06 -23.53
CA ARG A 51 58.85 -10.56 -22.29
C ARG A 51 60.26 -9.96 -22.19
N LEU A 52 60.80 -9.84 -20.96
CA LEU A 52 62.14 -9.28 -20.62
C LEU A 52 62.23 -7.75 -20.90
N ILE A 53 63.01 -6.91 -20.20
CA ILE A 53 63.99 -7.04 -19.09
C ILE A 53 63.97 -5.67 -18.32
N LEU A 54 64.50 -5.39 -17.11
CA LEU A 54 65.51 -6.01 -16.23
C LEU A 54 65.05 -5.99 -14.75
N SER A 55 65.85 -5.47 -13.80
CA SER A 55 65.62 -5.39 -12.34
C SER A 55 66.36 -4.20 -11.71
N TYR A 56 65.93 -3.76 -10.51
CA TYR A 56 66.67 -3.16 -9.37
C TYR A 56 65.61 -2.57 -8.40
N GLY A 57 65.78 -2.49 -7.07
CA GLY A 57 66.85 -3.01 -6.23
C GLY A 57 67.20 -2.09 -5.06
N GLY A 58 66.37 -2.04 -4.01
CA GLY A 58 66.70 -1.40 -2.72
C GLY A 58 65.60 -0.51 -2.12
N ALA A 59 64.81 -1.04 -1.16
CA ALA A 59 63.93 -0.27 -0.27
C ALA A 59 63.39 -1.11 0.91
N VAL A 60 64.25 -1.72 1.74
CA VAL A 60 63.79 -2.62 2.84
C VAL A 60 63.47 -1.87 4.15
N ALA A 61 64.10 -0.71 4.41
CA ALA A 61 63.98 -0.02 5.71
C ALA A 61 62.72 0.85 5.89
N ALA A 62 62.07 1.30 4.80
CA ALA A 62 60.84 2.13 4.88
C ALA A 62 59.56 1.29 5.05
N VAL A 63 59.67 -0.03 4.93
CA VAL A 63 58.53 -0.97 4.81
C VAL A 63 57.70 -1.05 6.09
N GLY A 64 58.33 -0.97 7.27
CA GLY A 64 57.65 -1.15 8.57
C GLY A 64 56.54 -0.13 8.85
N ALA A 65 56.75 1.15 8.49
CA ALA A 65 55.72 2.19 8.59
C ALA A 65 54.81 2.25 7.36
N GLY A 66 55.34 1.93 6.16
CA GLY A 66 54.57 1.93 4.92
C GLY A 66 53.45 0.88 4.89
N LEU A 67 53.71 -0.33 5.39
CA LEU A 67 52.74 -1.45 5.33
C LEU A 67 51.42 -1.19 6.08
N PHE A 68 51.45 -0.44 7.18
CA PHE A 68 50.22 -0.11 7.93
C PHE A 68 49.37 1.01 7.29
N LEU A 69 49.95 1.76 6.35
CA LEU A 69 49.27 2.83 5.61
C LEU A 69 48.86 2.40 4.19
N GLN A 70 49.62 1.51 3.56
CA GLN A 70 49.39 1.05 2.18
C GLN A 70 47.96 0.55 1.89
N PRO A 71 47.29 -0.26 2.74
CA PRO A 71 45.94 -0.75 2.45
C PRO A 71 44.95 0.39 2.23
N LYS A 72 44.98 1.43 3.07
CA LYS A 72 44.07 2.58 3.00
C LYS A 72 44.32 3.44 1.77
N PHE A 73 45.58 3.65 1.39
CA PHE A 73 45.91 4.37 0.15
C PHE A 73 45.53 3.57 -1.10
N ALA A 74 45.75 2.25 -1.13
CA ALA A 74 45.32 1.40 -2.22
C ALA A 74 43.78 1.40 -2.37
N ALA A 75 43.07 1.27 -1.26
CA ALA A 75 41.62 1.30 -1.18
C ALA A 75 41.02 2.66 -1.64
N ALA A 76 41.58 3.78 -1.18
CA ALA A 76 41.18 5.12 -1.65
C ALA A 76 41.46 5.31 -3.16
N ALA A 77 42.59 4.80 -3.66
CA ALA A 77 42.92 4.84 -5.08
C ALA A 77 42.00 3.94 -5.94
N VAL A 78 41.42 2.87 -5.39
CA VAL A 78 40.37 2.08 -6.05
C VAL A 78 39.11 2.93 -6.20
N LEU A 79 38.61 3.55 -5.13
CA LEU A 79 37.41 4.39 -5.18
C LEU A 79 37.56 5.55 -6.19
N GLY A 80 38.72 6.19 -6.25
CA GLY A 80 39.01 7.25 -7.23
C GLY A 80 39.02 6.77 -8.68
N ARG A 81 39.46 5.53 -8.95
CA ARG A 81 39.39 4.95 -10.31
C ARG A 81 37.97 4.53 -10.69
N ILE A 82 37.18 4.03 -9.74
CA ILE A 82 35.75 3.73 -9.96
C ILE A 82 34.99 5.02 -10.28
N GLU A 83 35.18 6.06 -9.48
CA GLU A 83 34.59 7.39 -9.69
C GLU A 83 34.94 7.95 -11.07
N HIS A 84 36.21 7.92 -11.45
CA HIS A 84 36.63 8.39 -12.77
C HIS A 84 36.10 7.53 -13.94
N ALA A 85 35.93 6.21 -13.74
CA ALA A 85 35.28 5.36 -14.74
C ALA A 85 33.77 5.67 -14.90
N LEU A 86 33.11 6.07 -13.80
CA LEU A 86 31.69 6.48 -13.81
C LEU A 86 31.47 7.81 -14.57
N ASP A 87 32.46 8.70 -14.66
CA ASP A 87 32.41 9.90 -15.53
C ASP A 87 32.18 9.54 -17.02
N GLY A 88 32.60 8.33 -17.43
CA GLY A 88 32.43 7.79 -18.78
C GLY A 88 31.06 7.14 -19.05
N VAL A 89 30.19 7.00 -18.05
CA VAL A 89 28.91 6.31 -18.16
C VAL A 89 27.82 7.20 -18.77
N ARG A 90 27.03 6.64 -19.69
CA ARG A 90 25.95 7.32 -20.43
C ARG A 90 24.61 6.60 -20.32
N THR A 91 24.62 5.27 -20.24
CA THR A 91 23.48 4.44 -19.79
C THR A 91 23.92 3.51 -18.67
N PHE A 92 23.00 3.18 -17.77
CA PHE A 92 23.22 2.29 -16.62
C PHE A 92 21.97 1.43 -16.42
N HIS A 93 22.17 0.15 -16.18
CA HIS A 93 21.13 -0.85 -15.89
C HIS A 93 21.48 -1.58 -14.59
N GLU A 94 20.50 -1.75 -13.74
CA GLU A 94 20.61 -2.27 -12.38
C GLU A 94 19.55 -3.34 -12.18
N VAL A 95 19.95 -4.55 -11.77
CA VAL A 95 19.02 -5.58 -11.28
C VAL A 95 19.31 -5.80 -9.80
N ALA A 96 18.35 -5.45 -8.94
CA ALA A 96 18.46 -5.55 -7.49
C ALA A 96 17.51 -6.62 -6.94
N TRP A 97 18.05 -7.50 -6.09
CA TRP A 97 17.31 -8.48 -5.29
C TRP A 97 17.46 -8.09 -3.82
N GLU A 98 16.36 -7.78 -3.16
CA GLU A 98 16.27 -7.37 -1.75
C GLU A 98 15.34 -8.36 -1.02
N GLN A 99 15.45 -8.52 0.31
CA GLN A 99 14.59 -9.44 1.07
C GLN A 99 13.09 -9.09 0.86
N GLY A 100 12.39 -9.90 0.06
CA GLY A 100 10.98 -9.71 -0.29
C GLY A 100 10.68 -8.84 -1.52
N SER A 101 11.67 -8.33 -2.25
CA SER A 101 11.45 -7.46 -3.43
C SER A 101 12.55 -7.60 -4.49
N ASN A 102 12.15 -7.64 -5.77
CA ASN A 102 13.07 -7.49 -6.90
C ASN A 102 12.79 -6.15 -7.58
N THR A 103 13.84 -5.37 -7.86
CA THR A 103 13.73 -4.07 -8.54
C THR A 103 14.68 -4.01 -9.72
N GLU A 104 14.19 -3.61 -10.89
CA GLU A 104 15.01 -3.41 -12.09
C GLU A 104 15.01 -1.93 -12.45
N ARG A 105 16.18 -1.32 -12.70
CA ARG A 105 16.30 0.12 -12.96
C ARG A 105 17.16 0.39 -14.19
N TRP A 106 16.74 1.35 -15.00
CA TRP A 106 17.49 1.84 -16.17
C TRP A 106 17.61 3.35 -16.08
N TRP A 107 18.79 3.86 -16.42
CA TRP A 107 19.12 5.27 -16.36
C TRP A 107 19.87 5.70 -17.61
N LYS A 108 19.62 6.93 -18.06
CA LYS A 108 20.33 7.58 -19.15
C LYS A 108 20.67 9.01 -18.76
N VAL A 109 21.92 9.42 -19.02
CA VAL A 109 22.36 10.80 -18.77
C VAL A 109 21.49 11.77 -19.58
N GLY A 110 20.95 12.79 -18.89
CA GLY A 110 19.90 13.67 -19.42
C GLY A 110 18.52 13.48 -18.76
N GLU A 111 18.49 13.23 -17.45
CA GLU A 111 17.27 13.15 -16.61
C GLU A 111 16.26 12.02 -16.92
N VAL A 112 16.63 11.04 -17.76
CA VAL A 112 15.71 9.95 -18.14
C VAL A 112 16.00 8.67 -17.33
N SER A 113 14.99 8.13 -16.65
CA SER A 113 15.09 6.85 -15.94
C SER A 113 13.80 6.04 -15.94
N ARG A 114 13.93 4.74 -15.65
CA ARG A 114 12.85 3.77 -15.46
C ARG A 114 13.17 2.90 -14.25
N THR A 115 12.18 2.62 -13.42
CA THR A 115 12.26 1.65 -12.31
C THR A 115 11.06 0.72 -12.38
N GLU A 116 11.29 -0.59 -12.41
CA GLU A 116 10.25 -1.61 -12.35
C GLU A 116 10.34 -2.39 -11.04
N THR A 117 9.15 -2.69 -10.51
CA THR A 117 8.88 -3.51 -9.32
C THR A 117 7.69 -4.43 -9.65
N PRO A 118 7.40 -5.48 -8.86
CA PRO A 118 6.27 -6.36 -9.14
C PRO A 118 4.92 -5.63 -9.19
N SER A 119 4.77 -4.55 -8.41
CA SER A 119 3.52 -3.77 -8.28
C SER A 119 3.43 -2.56 -9.20
N SER A 120 4.56 -2.00 -9.65
CA SER A 120 4.57 -0.70 -10.35
C SER A 120 5.76 -0.49 -11.28
N THR A 121 5.57 0.39 -12.27
CA THR A 121 6.61 0.93 -13.14
C THR A 121 6.65 2.45 -13.01
N VAL A 122 7.79 3.00 -12.62
CA VAL A 122 8.06 4.44 -12.62
C VAL A 122 8.91 4.79 -13.84
N VAL A 123 8.59 5.88 -14.52
CA VAL A 123 9.43 6.50 -15.56
C VAL A 123 9.58 7.99 -15.23
N ILE A 124 10.82 8.47 -15.19
CA ILE A 124 11.13 9.91 -15.10
C ILE A 124 11.66 10.34 -16.47
N ARG A 125 11.03 11.38 -17.03
CA ARG A 125 11.31 11.89 -18.37
C ARG A 125 10.65 13.25 -18.60
N ASP A 126 11.28 14.13 -19.38
CA ASP A 126 10.72 15.40 -19.87
C ASP A 126 10.12 16.27 -18.74
N GLY A 127 10.84 16.34 -17.60
CA GLY A 127 10.41 17.07 -16.40
C GLY A 127 9.25 16.42 -15.62
N LYS A 128 8.81 15.21 -16.00
CA LYS A 128 7.66 14.50 -15.42
C LYS A 128 8.03 13.16 -14.82
N HIS A 129 7.25 12.74 -13.83
CA HIS A 129 7.31 11.45 -13.16
C HIS A 129 5.99 10.72 -13.41
N TYR A 130 6.05 9.67 -14.23
CA TYR A 130 4.96 8.76 -14.56
C TYR A 130 5.07 7.53 -13.66
N GLN A 131 4.00 7.17 -12.95
CA GLN A 131 3.96 5.97 -12.10
C GLN A 131 2.75 5.13 -12.49
N TRP A 132 3.00 4.06 -13.24
CA TRP A 132 2.01 3.03 -13.55
C TRP A 132 1.91 2.04 -12.39
N LEU A 133 0.71 1.96 -11.81
CA LEU A 133 0.31 1.05 -10.76
C LEU A 133 -0.41 -0.13 -11.42
N ARG A 134 0.19 -1.33 -11.39
CA ARG A 134 -0.30 -2.49 -12.16
C ARG A 134 -1.62 -3.01 -11.62
N GLU A 135 -1.79 -2.97 -10.30
CA GLU A 135 -2.95 -3.48 -9.58
C GLU A 135 -4.26 -2.72 -9.89
N SER A 136 -4.17 -1.40 -10.06
CA SER A 136 -5.28 -0.50 -10.43
C SER A 136 -5.27 -0.13 -11.92
N ASN A 137 -4.31 -0.64 -12.69
CA ASN A 137 -4.00 -0.27 -14.07
C ASN A 137 -4.03 1.26 -14.33
N LYS A 138 -3.37 2.02 -13.46
CA LYS A 138 -3.48 3.49 -13.38
C LYS A 138 -2.12 4.15 -13.50
N VAL A 139 -1.99 5.19 -14.32
CA VAL A 139 -0.75 5.98 -14.47
C VAL A 139 -0.94 7.31 -13.76
N ILE A 140 -0.28 7.50 -12.62
CA ILE A 140 -0.20 8.79 -11.96
C ILE A 140 0.91 9.61 -12.65
N VAL A 141 0.57 10.77 -13.20
CA VAL A 141 1.51 11.69 -13.83
C VAL A 141 1.59 12.98 -13.03
N GLN A 142 2.80 13.46 -12.78
CA GLN A 142 3.08 14.69 -12.03
C GLN A 142 4.40 15.30 -12.53
N PRO A 143 4.74 16.54 -12.15
CA PRO A 143 6.11 17.04 -12.23
C PRO A 143 7.05 16.06 -11.53
N ALA A 144 8.18 15.76 -12.16
CA ALA A 144 9.32 15.25 -11.43
C ALA A 144 9.71 16.34 -10.43
N LYS A 145 9.74 16.01 -9.13
CA LYS A 145 10.40 16.91 -8.17
C LYS A 145 11.83 17.10 -8.67
N PRO A 146 12.36 18.34 -8.75
CA PRO A 146 13.74 18.54 -9.16
C PRO A 146 14.62 17.67 -8.26
N LEU A 147 15.47 16.85 -8.89
CA LEU A 147 16.28 15.85 -8.23
C LEU A 147 17.12 16.53 -7.15
N ASN A 148 16.66 16.42 -5.90
CA ASN A 148 17.00 17.40 -4.88
C ASN A 148 18.49 17.24 -4.53
N ASN A 149 19.21 18.37 -4.57
CA ASN A 149 20.64 18.38 -4.91
C ASN A 149 21.58 17.73 -3.86
N SER A 150 21.05 17.20 -2.75
CA SER A 150 21.80 16.45 -1.73
C SER A 150 21.96 14.95 -2.01
N LEU A 151 21.17 14.36 -2.93
CA LEU A 151 21.17 12.91 -3.19
C LEU A 151 21.17 12.52 -4.68
N SER A 152 20.96 13.47 -5.60
CA SER A 152 20.47 13.09 -6.94
C SER A 152 20.94 13.91 -8.14
N ARG A 153 22.03 14.70 -7.99
CA ARG A 153 22.98 14.87 -9.12
C ARG A 153 23.77 13.58 -9.41
N SER A 154 23.78 12.66 -8.45
CA SER A 154 24.45 11.36 -8.48
C SER A 154 23.45 10.24 -8.17
N GLY A 155 22.30 10.19 -8.86
CA GLY A 155 21.17 9.27 -8.57
C GLY A 155 21.46 7.77 -8.60
N PHE A 156 22.71 7.37 -8.83
CA PHE A 156 23.24 6.04 -8.61
C PHE A 156 23.34 5.72 -7.11
N THR A 157 22.88 4.53 -6.73
CA THR A 157 23.22 3.91 -5.43
C THR A 157 24.73 3.88 -5.22
N ILE A 158 25.51 3.60 -6.27
CA ILE A 158 26.98 3.45 -6.18
C ILE A 158 27.73 4.77 -6.11
N THR A 159 27.43 5.76 -6.94
CA THR A 159 28.13 7.06 -6.86
C THR A 159 27.77 7.77 -5.55
N SER A 160 26.52 7.67 -5.08
CA SER A 160 26.13 8.17 -3.77
C SER A 160 26.78 7.37 -2.64
N LEU A 161 26.88 6.03 -2.73
CA LEU A 161 27.65 5.22 -1.79
C LEU A 161 29.12 5.65 -1.74
N ILE A 162 29.79 5.86 -2.88
CA ILE A 162 31.20 6.30 -2.92
C ILE A 162 31.35 7.70 -2.32
N HIS A 163 30.42 8.61 -2.61
CA HIS A 163 30.37 9.94 -2.00
C HIS A 163 30.17 9.86 -0.48
N ASP A 164 29.26 9.02 0.00
CA ASP A 164 28.93 8.89 1.41
C ASP A 164 30.01 8.11 2.18
N LEU A 165 30.66 7.12 1.57
CA LEU A 165 31.88 6.45 2.06
C LEU A 165 33.03 7.45 2.27
N LYS A 166 33.20 8.42 1.37
CA LYS A 166 34.15 9.53 1.53
C LYS A 166 33.70 10.47 2.66
N ARG A 167 32.46 10.95 2.63
CA ARG A 167 31.90 11.95 3.57
C ARG A 167 31.89 11.47 5.02
N SER A 168 31.67 10.17 5.24
CA SER A 168 31.63 9.52 6.55
C SER A 168 33.01 9.11 7.10
N GLY A 169 34.07 9.21 6.29
CA GLY A 169 35.40 8.70 6.63
C GLY A 169 35.53 7.17 6.58
N TRP A 170 34.54 6.44 6.07
CA TRP A 170 34.54 4.97 5.97
C TRP A 170 35.53 4.42 4.92
N THR A 171 36.28 5.27 4.21
CA THR A 171 37.53 4.88 3.54
C THR A 171 38.53 4.22 4.50
N GLY A 172 38.43 4.49 5.81
CA GLY A 172 39.20 3.83 6.86
C GLY A 172 38.78 2.37 7.17
N SER A 173 37.60 1.93 6.74
CA SER A 173 37.08 0.55 6.89
C SER A 173 36.84 -0.17 5.55
N LEU A 174 37.45 0.34 4.47
CA LEU A 174 37.50 -0.30 3.16
C LEU A 174 38.70 -1.27 3.10
N GLU A 175 38.40 -2.55 2.94
CA GLU A 175 39.33 -3.68 2.92
C GLU A 175 39.38 -4.29 1.52
N THR A 176 40.56 -4.69 1.05
CA THR A 176 40.67 -5.49 -0.19
C THR A 176 40.51 -6.96 0.17
N LEU A 177 39.55 -7.64 -0.48
CA LEU A 177 39.39 -9.09 -0.39
C LEU A 177 40.16 -9.79 -1.52
N SER A 178 40.31 -11.11 -1.42
CA SER A 178 40.80 -11.93 -2.54
C SER A 178 39.93 -11.75 -3.78
N ASP A 179 40.57 -11.55 -4.94
CA ASP A 179 39.93 -11.52 -6.25
C ASP A 179 39.09 -12.79 -6.49
N THR A 180 37.98 -12.64 -7.22
CA THR A 180 37.15 -13.77 -7.69
C THR A 180 37.35 -13.99 -9.18
N THR A 181 37.07 -15.20 -9.68
CA THR A 181 37.06 -15.49 -11.11
C THR A 181 35.72 -16.08 -11.51
N GLU A 182 35.01 -15.42 -12.42
CA GLU A 182 33.69 -15.81 -12.92
C GLU A 182 33.76 -15.93 -14.45
N ASN A 183 33.33 -17.07 -15.01
CA ASN A 183 33.37 -17.35 -16.45
C ASN A 183 34.75 -17.09 -17.10
N GLY A 184 35.84 -17.41 -16.39
CA GLY A 184 37.21 -17.22 -16.86
C GLY A 184 37.74 -15.78 -16.78
N LYS A 185 36.95 -14.82 -16.28
CA LYS A 185 37.36 -13.44 -16.04
C LYS A 185 37.57 -13.17 -14.55
N THR A 186 38.71 -12.58 -14.20
CA THR A 186 39.03 -12.18 -12.82
C THR A 186 38.45 -10.80 -12.50
N PHE A 187 37.92 -10.64 -11.29
CA PHE A 187 37.31 -9.43 -10.75
C PHE A 187 37.89 -9.12 -9.37
N GLN A 188 38.18 -7.84 -9.12
CA GLN A 188 38.68 -7.38 -7.83
C GLN A 188 37.54 -7.28 -6.81
N ARG A 189 37.79 -7.61 -5.55
CA ARG A 189 36.78 -7.53 -4.49
C ARG A 189 37.19 -6.60 -3.36
N PHE A 190 36.25 -5.75 -2.94
CA PHE A 190 36.47 -4.80 -1.85
C PHE A 190 35.31 -4.85 -0.87
N GLN A 191 35.61 -4.79 0.42
CA GLN A 191 34.65 -4.87 1.51
C GLN A 191 34.63 -3.56 2.29
N VAL A 192 33.44 -3.04 2.61
CA VAL A 192 33.29 -2.01 3.65
C VAL A 192 32.45 -2.59 4.77
N THR A 193 32.93 -2.46 6.01
CA THR A 193 32.09 -2.64 7.20
C THR A 193 31.70 -1.27 7.77
N MET A 194 30.42 -1.07 8.07
CA MET A 194 29.83 0.19 8.53
C MET A 194 28.75 -0.06 9.59
N LYS A 195 28.41 0.96 10.40
CA LYS A 195 27.26 0.89 11.32
C LYS A 195 26.05 1.56 10.68
N SER A 196 24.89 0.92 10.78
CA SER A 196 23.60 1.41 10.33
C SER A 196 22.58 1.42 11.48
N TRP A 197 21.33 1.76 11.16
CA TRP A 197 20.20 1.67 12.08
C TRP A 197 19.69 0.23 12.29
N GLU A 198 20.07 -0.72 11.43
CA GLU A 198 19.78 -2.16 11.55
C GLU A 198 20.91 -2.95 12.25
N GLY A 199 22.01 -2.29 12.64
CA GLY A 199 23.19 -2.93 13.23
C GLY A 199 24.44 -2.76 12.37
N THR A 200 25.36 -3.73 12.41
CA THR A 200 26.55 -3.69 11.54
C THR A 200 26.16 -4.14 10.13
N MET A 201 26.46 -3.33 9.12
CA MET A 201 26.34 -3.71 7.71
C MET A 201 27.71 -3.95 7.10
N ARG A 202 27.76 -4.87 6.14
CA ARG A 202 28.91 -5.18 5.30
C ARG A 202 28.48 -5.07 3.85
N VAL A 203 29.25 -4.33 3.06
CA VAL A 203 29.07 -4.19 1.62
C VAL A 203 30.28 -4.83 0.94
N VAL A 204 30.06 -5.69 -0.04
CA VAL A 204 31.12 -6.19 -0.93
C VAL A 204 30.88 -5.68 -2.35
N LEU A 205 31.86 -4.97 -2.89
CA LEU A 205 31.92 -4.50 -4.28
C LEU A 205 32.78 -5.46 -5.10
N VAL A 206 32.27 -5.89 -6.26
CA VAL A 206 32.99 -6.71 -7.24
C VAL A 206 33.25 -5.85 -8.48
N VAL A 207 34.52 -5.57 -8.77
CA VAL A 207 34.96 -4.57 -9.76
C VAL A 207 35.69 -5.25 -10.91
N ASP A 208 35.35 -4.87 -12.14
CA ASP A 208 36.05 -5.33 -13.33
C ASP A 208 37.38 -4.56 -13.49
N PRO A 209 38.56 -5.21 -13.38
CA PRO A 209 39.83 -4.50 -13.50
C PRO A 209 40.07 -3.91 -14.90
N ALA A 210 39.38 -4.40 -15.95
CA ALA A 210 39.54 -3.90 -17.31
C ALA A 210 38.80 -2.57 -17.58
N THR A 211 37.72 -2.31 -16.85
CA THR A 211 36.89 -1.09 -16.98
C THR A 211 36.93 -0.19 -15.75
N GLN A 212 37.40 -0.70 -14.61
CA GLN A 212 37.29 -0.12 -13.27
C GLN A 212 35.84 0.13 -12.81
N LEU A 213 34.84 -0.45 -13.49
CA LEU A 213 33.43 -0.34 -13.12
C LEU A 213 33.00 -1.51 -12.19
N PRO A 214 32.19 -1.26 -11.15
CA PRO A 214 31.63 -2.33 -10.31
C PRO A 214 30.61 -3.15 -11.10
N LYS A 215 30.85 -4.45 -11.30
CA LYS A 215 29.89 -5.39 -11.91
C LYS A 215 28.78 -5.78 -10.92
N ARG A 216 29.14 -5.95 -9.64
CA ARG A 216 28.21 -6.41 -8.60
C ARG A 216 28.43 -5.73 -7.26
N TYR A 217 27.35 -5.56 -6.52
CA TYR A 217 27.29 -5.19 -5.11
C TYR A 217 26.56 -6.31 -4.33
N GLU A 218 27.09 -6.70 -3.18
CA GLU A 218 26.52 -7.71 -2.27
C GLU A 218 26.41 -7.08 -0.87
N GLY A 219 25.20 -7.02 -0.30
CA GLY A 219 24.94 -6.42 1.01
C GLY A 219 24.59 -7.47 2.06
N PHE A 220 25.27 -7.39 3.20
CA PHE A 220 25.08 -8.25 4.37
C PHE A 220 24.81 -7.41 5.62
N VAL A 221 23.98 -7.92 6.53
CA VAL A 221 23.67 -7.33 7.84
C VAL A 221 24.02 -8.34 8.93
N GLN A 222 24.58 -7.86 10.04
CA GLN A 222 24.95 -8.71 11.15
C GLN A 222 23.76 -8.94 12.09
N ARG A 223 23.28 -10.18 12.19
CA ARG A 223 22.20 -10.61 13.09
C ARG A 223 22.69 -11.77 13.95
N ASP A 224 22.47 -11.68 15.26
CA ASP A 224 22.88 -12.65 16.29
C ASP A 224 24.36 -13.11 16.24
N GLY A 225 25.22 -12.32 15.60
CA GLY A 225 26.66 -12.56 15.40
C GLY A 225 27.03 -12.89 13.95
N ASP A 226 26.14 -13.56 13.23
CA ASP A 226 26.31 -14.02 11.85
C ASP A 226 25.99 -12.95 10.79
N TRP A 227 26.42 -13.19 9.56
CA TRP A 227 26.26 -12.26 8.43
C TRP A 227 25.19 -12.75 7.45
N GLU A 228 23.98 -12.24 7.59
CA GLU A 228 22.87 -12.53 6.66
C GLU A 228 22.95 -11.65 5.42
N PRO A 229 22.78 -12.19 4.20
CA PRO A 229 22.65 -11.39 2.99
C PRO A 229 21.27 -10.71 2.94
N PHE A 230 21.22 -9.37 2.89
CA PHE A 230 19.98 -8.62 2.79
C PHE A 230 19.66 -8.17 1.36
N ASN A 231 20.68 -7.95 0.52
CA ASN A 231 20.49 -7.69 -0.90
C ASN A 231 21.69 -8.07 -1.79
N ARG A 232 21.44 -8.08 -3.11
CA ARG A 232 22.42 -8.22 -4.19
C ARG A 232 22.01 -7.29 -5.33
N ILE A 233 22.98 -6.69 -6.01
CA ILE A 233 22.75 -5.82 -7.16
C ILE A 233 23.76 -6.15 -8.26
N GLU A 234 23.29 -6.53 -9.44
CA GLU A 234 24.10 -6.70 -10.67
C GLU A 234 23.95 -5.45 -11.55
N LEU A 235 25.02 -5.10 -12.26
CA LEU A 235 25.23 -3.75 -12.79
C LEU A 235 25.80 -3.82 -14.22
N GLU A 236 25.11 -3.17 -15.17
CA GLU A 236 25.57 -3.05 -16.56
C GLU A 236 25.65 -1.57 -16.98
N TYR A 237 26.61 -1.25 -17.85
CA TYR A 237 26.95 0.14 -18.22
C TYR A 237 27.09 0.28 -19.73
N ASN A 238 26.67 1.43 -20.25
CA ASN A 238 26.78 1.81 -21.66
C ASN A 238 26.13 0.81 -22.64
N GLN A 239 25.13 0.06 -22.17
CA GLN A 239 24.35 -0.87 -22.98
C GLN A 239 23.44 -0.14 -24.00
N PRO A 240 23.18 -0.75 -25.17
CA PRO A 240 22.30 -0.20 -26.19
C PRO A 240 20.82 -0.39 -25.81
N GLU A 241 20.18 0.70 -25.38
CA GLU A 241 18.77 0.69 -24.96
C GLU A 241 17.78 1.05 -26.06
N SER A 242 16.58 0.47 -25.97
CA SER A 242 15.46 0.82 -26.83
C SER A 242 14.98 2.26 -26.56
N PRO A 243 14.68 3.06 -27.60
CA PRO A 243 14.00 4.35 -27.43
C PRO A 243 12.65 4.23 -26.69
N THR A 244 11.96 3.08 -26.83
CA THR A 244 10.68 2.81 -26.16
C THR A 244 10.80 2.44 -24.68
N LEU A 245 12.00 2.13 -24.19
CA LEU A 245 12.22 1.79 -22.78
C LEU A 245 11.77 2.92 -21.86
N PHE A 246 11.99 4.17 -22.27
CA PHE A 246 11.62 5.37 -21.53
C PHE A 246 10.40 6.07 -22.13
N SER A 247 9.39 5.30 -22.59
CA SER A 247 8.07 5.87 -22.87
C SER A 247 7.32 6.14 -21.55
N GLY A 248 6.64 7.29 -21.46
CA GLY A 248 5.62 7.54 -20.44
C GLY A 248 4.25 6.96 -20.81
N GLU A 249 4.21 6.14 -21.86
CA GLU A 249 3.01 5.54 -22.45
C GLU A 249 2.81 4.12 -21.90
N PHE A 250 1.62 3.86 -21.37
CA PHE A 250 1.21 2.58 -20.82
C PHE A 250 -0.14 2.19 -21.47
N PRO A 251 -0.13 1.40 -22.56
CA PRO A 251 -1.33 1.12 -23.34
C PRO A 251 -2.46 0.51 -22.50
N GLY A 252 -3.67 1.07 -22.60
CA GLY A 252 -4.85 0.61 -21.87
C GLY A 252 -4.90 1.00 -20.38
N ALA A 253 -3.91 1.75 -19.85
CA ALA A 253 -3.92 2.22 -18.47
C ALA A 253 -4.66 3.56 -18.31
N ARG A 254 -5.36 3.75 -17.19
CA ARG A 254 -6.06 5.00 -16.86
C ARG A 254 -5.07 6.07 -16.43
N VAL A 255 -4.88 7.11 -17.23
CA VAL A 255 -3.98 8.23 -16.89
C VAL A 255 -4.67 9.21 -15.94
N LEU A 256 -3.99 9.59 -14.85
CA LEU A 256 -4.37 10.61 -13.89
C LEU A 256 -3.25 11.68 -13.83
N ASP A 257 -3.44 12.77 -14.57
CA ASP A 257 -2.47 13.88 -14.66
C ASP A 257 -2.72 14.88 -13.51
N LEU A 258 -1.95 14.74 -12.42
CA LEU A 258 -2.22 15.42 -11.15
C LEU A 258 -2.22 16.95 -11.25
N GLU A 259 -1.59 17.57 -12.26
CA GLU A 259 -1.67 19.02 -12.46
C GLU A 259 -2.97 19.46 -13.12
N LYS A 260 -3.42 18.75 -14.16
CA LYS A 260 -4.70 19.01 -14.82
C LYS A 260 -5.86 18.71 -13.88
N GLU A 261 -5.82 17.52 -13.27
CA GLU A 261 -6.77 17.08 -12.26
C GLU A 261 -6.82 18.08 -11.09
N LYS A 262 -5.69 18.63 -10.64
CA LYS A 262 -5.67 19.62 -9.54
C LYS A 262 -6.50 20.85 -9.86
N VAL A 263 -6.50 21.36 -11.11
CA VAL A 263 -7.36 22.50 -11.48
C VAL A 263 -8.83 22.08 -11.45
N LEU A 264 -9.17 20.97 -12.11
CA LEU A 264 -10.55 20.44 -12.17
C LEU A 264 -11.14 20.14 -10.78
N TRP A 265 -10.34 19.60 -9.85
CA TRP A 265 -10.73 19.34 -8.46
C TRP A 265 -10.55 20.55 -7.54
N GLN A 266 -9.87 21.62 -7.94
CA GLN A 266 -10.00 22.91 -7.27
C GLN A 266 -11.37 23.49 -7.58
N GLU A 267 -11.71 23.65 -8.86
CA GLU A 267 -13.01 24.15 -9.35
C GLU A 267 -14.17 23.35 -8.77
N LYS A 268 -14.18 22.01 -8.94
CA LYS A 268 -15.27 21.16 -8.45
C LYS A 268 -15.45 21.23 -6.92
N LEU A 269 -14.38 21.45 -6.15
CA LEU A 269 -14.47 21.49 -4.68
C LEU A 269 -14.75 22.90 -4.12
N GLU A 270 -14.71 23.96 -4.93
CA GLU A 270 -15.29 25.25 -4.54
C GLU A 270 -16.83 25.20 -4.50
N HIS A 271 -17.46 24.27 -5.21
CA HIS A 271 -18.90 24.03 -5.10
C HIS A 271 -19.27 23.28 -3.82
N THR A 272 -20.24 23.81 -3.08
CA THR A 272 -20.89 23.16 -1.94
C THR A 272 -22.08 22.34 -2.44
N ILE A 273 -22.06 21.01 -2.25
CA ILE A 273 -23.18 20.13 -2.61
C ILE A 273 -24.27 20.09 -1.53
N ALA A 274 -23.95 20.48 -0.29
CA ALA A 274 -24.92 20.70 0.77
C ALA A 274 -24.36 21.63 1.87
N GLU A 275 -25.21 22.52 2.38
CA GLU A 275 -24.90 23.41 3.49
C GLU A 275 -25.77 23.07 4.71
N VAL A 276 -25.16 23.02 5.90
CA VAL A 276 -25.81 22.70 7.18
C VAL A 276 -25.36 23.71 8.22
N LYS A 277 -26.31 24.43 8.85
CA LYS A 277 -26.00 25.46 9.87
C LYS A 277 -26.22 24.93 11.28
N LEU A 278 -25.21 25.11 12.13
CA LEU A 278 -25.18 24.64 13.52
C LEU A 278 -24.72 25.76 14.46
N GLY A 279 -25.68 26.54 14.94
CA GLY A 279 -25.40 27.75 15.71
C GLY A 279 -24.71 28.78 14.83
N GLU A 280 -23.52 29.22 15.23
CA GLU A 280 -22.69 30.16 14.46
C GLU A 280 -21.95 29.49 13.29
N ARG A 281 -21.89 28.15 13.27
CA ARG A 281 -21.10 27.38 12.31
C ARG A 281 -21.89 27.08 11.05
N THR A 282 -21.19 27.12 9.91
CA THR A 282 -21.68 26.57 8.64
C THR A 282 -20.81 25.38 8.27
N ILE A 283 -21.43 24.22 8.05
CA ILE A 283 -20.78 23.01 7.56
C ILE A 283 -21.14 22.87 6.08
N GLN A 284 -20.13 22.77 5.23
CA GLN A 284 -20.30 22.71 3.77
C GLN A 284 -19.74 21.40 3.24
N VAL A 285 -20.62 20.48 2.85
CA VAL A 285 -20.23 19.24 2.18
C VAL A 285 -19.82 19.59 0.75
N ARG A 286 -18.63 19.15 0.33
CA ARG A 286 -18.02 19.44 -0.97
C ARG A 286 -18.02 18.24 -1.92
N ASP A 287 -17.92 17.01 -1.40
CA ASP A 287 -18.11 15.79 -2.18
C ASP A 287 -18.56 14.62 -1.27
N ILE A 288 -19.26 13.63 -1.84
CA ILE A 288 -19.67 12.39 -1.18
C ILE A 288 -19.60 11.22 -2.17
N ARG A 289 -18.80 10.20 -1.83
CA ARG A 289 -18.49 9.06 -2.71
C ARG A 289 -18.74 7.73 -2.06
N VAL A 290 -19.13 6.73 -2.86
CA VAL A 290 -19.21 5.32 -2.42
C VAL A 290 -18.26 4.47 -3.24
N ASN A 291 -17.30 3.79 -2.57
CA ASN A 291 -16.32 2.93 -3.24
C ASN A 291 -16.92 1.53 -3.57
N PRO A 292 -16.22 0.67 -4.36
CA PRO A 292 -16.74 -0.65 -4.74
C PRO A 292 -16.95 -1.64 -3.58
N GLN A 293 -16.48 -1.32 -2.36
CA GLN A 293 -16.76 -2.08 -1.15
C GLN A 293 -17.93 -1.49 -0.33
N GLY A 294 -18.63 -0.50 -0.89
CA GLY A 294 -19.81 0.13 -0.30
C GLY A 294 -19.52 1.18 0.77
N ALA A 295 -18.26 1.52 1.03
CA ALA A 295 -17.91 2.51 2.04
C ALA A 295 -18.06 3.94 1.51
N VAL A 296 -18.59 4.81 2.37
CA VAL A 296 -18.87 6.20 2.04
C VAL A 296 -17.72 7.10 2.48
N PHE A 297 -17.13 7.84 1.56
CA PHE A 297 -16.26 8.97 1.86
C PHE A 297 -17.04 10.28 1.78
N VAL A 298 -16.85 11.15 2.76
CA VAL A 298 -17.44 12.49 2.80
C VAL A 298 -16.33 13.52 2.94
N LEU A 299 -16.36 14.54 2.10
CA LEU A 299 -15.44 15.67 2.09
C LEU A 299 -16.20 16.95 2.44
N TYR A 300 -15.77 17.70 3.45
CA TYR A 300 -16.49 18.87 3.97
C TYR A 300 -15.58 19.93 4.60
N THR A 301 -16.10 21.15 4.78
CA THR A 301 -15.54 22.16 5.69
C THR A 301 -16.50 22.41 6.86
N ALA A 302 -16.02 22.96 7.98
CA ALA A 302 -16.78 23.06 9.24
C ALA A 302 -16.32 24.20 10.17
N GLY A 303 -15.92 25.35 9.62
CA GLY A 303 -15.57 26.54 10.41
C GLY A 303 -14.22 26.54 11.13
N LYS A 304 -13.36 25.52 10.93
CA LYS A 304 -11.95 25.57 11.37
C LYS A 304 -11.07 26.21 10.29
N THR A 305 -10.20 27.11 10.71
CA THR A 305 -9.17 27.77 9.90
C THR A 305 -7.79 27.13 10.16
N PHE A 306 -6.76 27.56 9.43
CA PHE A 306 -5.38 27.13 9.72
C PHE A 306 -4.88 27.56 11.11
N LYS A 307 -5.35 28.70 11.64
CA LYS A 307 -4.92 29.22 12.95
C LYS A 307 -5.28 28.28 14.10
N ASP A 308 -6.42 27.61 13.96
CA ASP A 308 -6.98 26.70 14.97
C ASP A 308 -6.17 25.39 15.10
N TYR A 309 -5.26 25.13 14.15
CA TYR A 309 -4.25 24.06 14.20
C TYR A 309 -2.84 24.56 14.54
N ALA A 310 -2.56 25.86 14.38
CA ALA A 310 -1.23 26.43 14.58
C ALA A 310 -0.88 26.67 16.07
N TRP A 311 -1.86 26.57 16.98
CA TRP A 311 -1.71 27.00 18.36
C TRP A 311 -1.31 25.87 19.33
N LYS A 312 0.00 25.79 19.63
CA LYS A 312 0.52 25.21 20.89
C LYS A 312 1.69 26.05 21.42
N PRO A 313 1.56 26.71 22.59
CA PRO A 313 2.61 27.63 23.09
C PRO A 313 3.94 27.02 23.52
N SER A 314 4.06 25.69 23.68
CA SER A 314 5.08 25.05 24.52
C SER A 314 5.99 24.02 23.82
N GLY A 315 6.10 24.06 22.49
CA GLY A 315 7.04 23.22 21.71
C GLY A 315 6.72 21.72 21.63
N ALA A 316 5.93 21.19 22.57
CA ALA A 316 5.41 19.83 22.60
C ALA A 316 4.25 19.64 21.59
N TRP A 317 4.63 19.48 20.33
CA TRP A 317 3.81 18.82 19.32
C TRP A 317 3.71 17.33 19.67
N GLY A 318 2.74 17.03 20.55
CA GLY A 318 2.21 15.71 20.77
C GLY A 318 0.69 15.75 20.60
N THR A 319 0.11 14.64 20.16
CA THR A 319 -1.31 14.44 19.80
C THR A 319 -2.30 14.56 20.97
N ALA A 320 -2.31 15.70 21.66
CA ALA A 320 -3.46 16.13 22.44
C ALA A 320 -4.58 16.42 21.45
N GLU A 321 -5.46 15.45 21.28
CA GLU A 321 -6.65 15.54 20.44
C GLU A 321 -7.48 16.71 20.97
N LEU A 322 -7.46 17.86 20.28
CA LEU A 322 -8.41 18.94 20.54
C LEU A 322 -9.80 18.29 20.42
N PRO A 323 -10.59 18.21 21.51
CA PRO A 323 -11.79 17.39 21.53
C PRO A 323 -12.71 17.82 20.39
N ARG A 324 -13.32 16.82 19.75
CA ARG A 324 -14.21 17.01 18.61
C ARG A 324 -15.41 17.86 18.99
N ASP A 325 -15.27 19.16 18.78
CA ASP A 325 -16.29 20.19 18.85
C ASP A 325 -17.35 20.03 17.74
N TRP A 326 -17.17 19.07 16.83
CA TRP A 326 -18.25 18.38 16.15
C TRP A 326 -17.97 16.88 15.95
N GLN A 327 -19.04 16.09 15.90
CA GLN A 327 -19.08 14.73 15.36
C GLN A 327 -19.81 14.72 14.02
N VAL A 328 -19.45 13.78 13.15
CA VAL A 328 -20.23 13.41 11.96
C VAL A 328 -20.56 11.91 12.02
N GLN A 329 -21.79 11.57 11.70
CA GLN A 329 -22.33 10.20 11.77
C GLN A 329 -23.09 9.90 10.47
N LEU A 330 -23.01 8.66 9.98
CA LEU A 330 -23.86 8.18 8.89
C LEU A 330 -25.07 7.47 9.50
N VAL A 331 -26.27 7.98 9.21
CA VAL A 331 -27.54 7.52 9.82
C VAL A 331 -28.22 6.51 8.90
N GLY A 332 -28.42 5.30 9.45
CA GLY A 332 -29.03 4.16 8.75
C GLY A 332 -28.03 3.31 7.98
N GLY A 333 -28.38 2.04 7.74
CA GLY A 333 -27.67 1.14 6.81
C GLY A 333 -26.47 0.37 7.38
N GLY A 334 -26.27 0.29 8.70
CA GLY A 334 -25.22 -0.56 9.29
C GLY A 334 -23.80 -0.09 8.96
N TYR A 335 -23.47 1.16 9.31
CA TYR A 335 -22.14 1.72 9.13
C TYR A 335 -21.50 2.09 10.46
N LYS A 336 -20.20 1.82 10.59
CA LYS A 336 -19.37 2.43 11.63
C LYS A 336 -18.59 3.60 11.03
N CYS A 337 -18.70 4.75 11.70
CA CYS A 337 -17.73 5.82 11.53
C CYS A 337 -16.40 5.32 12.09
N GLN A 338 -15.49 4.88 11.22
CA GLN A 338 -14.09 4.81 11.62
C GLN A 338 -13.47 6.18 11.37
N ASP A 339 -12.94 6.78 12.43
CA ASP A 339 -12.35 8.11 12.40
C ASP A 339 -10.94 8.14 11.79
N ILE A 340 -10.76 7.44 10.67
CA ILE A 340 -9.48 7.15 10.02
C ILE A 340 -8.73 8.44 9.68
N TYR A 341 -9.45 9.44 9.15
CA TYR A 341 -8.80 10.46 8.32
C TYR A 341 -8.62 11.85 8.97
N ASN A 342 -9.36 12.18 10.03
CA ASN A 342 -9.04 13.35 10.85
C ASN A 342 -7.68 13.22 11.56
N ARG A 343 -7.13 12.00 11.70
CA ARG A 343 -5.71 11.79 12.07
C ARG A 343 -4.75 11.95 10.88
N GLN A 344 -5.08 11.52 9.66
CA GLN A 344 -4.06 11.44 8.59
C GLN A 344 -3.78 12.74 7.82
N LEU A 345 -4.73 13.69 7.70
CA LEU A 345 -4.43 15.03 7.18
C LEU A 345 -3.57 15.90 8.13
N LEU A 346 -3.47 15.53 9.41
CA LEU A 346 -3.10 16.46 10.49
C LEU A 346 -2.17 15.90 11.58
N THR A 347 -2.05 14.57 11.76
CA THR A 347 -1.44 13.97 12.97
C THR A 347 -0.40 12.86 12.71
N LYS A 348 0.21 12.79 11.52
CA LYS A 348 1.62 12.33 11.46
C LYS A 348 2.51 13.56 11.74
N GLU A 349 2.59 13.95 13.01
CA GLU A 349 3.38 15.12 13.47
C GLU A 349 4.85 15.03 13.01
N TRP A 350 5.38 13.80 12.92
CA TRP A 350 6.73 13.48 12.43
C TRP A 350 6.91 13.66 10.90
N SER A 351 5.82 13.65 10.11
CA SER A 351 5.89 13.85 8.66
C SER A 351 5.56 15.29 8.25
N LEU A 352 4.64 15.98 8.94
CA LEU A 352 4.28 17.37 8.62
C LEU A 352 5.50 18.31 8.69
N LYS A 353 6.35 18.18 9.72
CA LYS A 353 7.61 18.93 9.83
C LYS A 353 8.61 18.64 8.70
N ASN A 354 8.66 17.40 8.22
CA ASN A 354 9.67 16.92 7.27
C ASN A 354 9.22 16.98 5.80
N LEU A 355 7.93 17.18 5.53
CA LEU A 355 7.35 17.17 4.18
C LEU A 355 6.71 18.51 3.75
N GLY A 356 6.55 19.48 4.67
CA GLY A 356 5.98 20.79 4.35
C GLY A 356 4.50 20.77 3.93
N ALA A 357 3.78 19.70 4.25
CA ALA A 357 2.39 19.51 3.85
C ALA A 357 1.44 20.41 4.66
N GLN A 358 1.23 21.64 4.20
CA GLN A 358 0.15 22.50 4.69
C GLN A 358 -1.23 21.88 4.38
N PRO A 359 -2.20 21.96 5.30
CA PRO A 359 -3.56 21.45 5.06
C PRO A 359 -4.24 22.17 3.89
N VAL A 360 -5.19 21.51 3.25
CA VAL A 360 -5.90 22.08 2.10
C VAL A 360 -6.97 23.05 2.60
N LEU A 361 -6.81 24.33 2.24
CA LEU A 361 -7.80 25.37 2.54
C LEU A 361 -8.80 25.54 1.40
N ARG A 362 -10.06 25.80 1.75
CA ARG A 362 -11.18 26.17 0.85
C ARG A 362 -12.01 27.25 1.54
N SER A 363 -12.27 28.36 0.85
CA SER A 363 -12.96 29.52 1.43
C SER A 363 -12.35 30.07 2.75
N GLY A 364 -11.05 29.78 3.02
CA GLY A 364 -10.36 30.09 4.28
C GLY A 364 -10.43 28.99 5.36
N GLU A 365 -11.32 28.01 5.20
CA GLU A 365 -11.49 26.88 6.11
C GLU A 365 -10.63 25.66 5.73
N VAL A 366 -10.33 24.80 6.70
CA VAL A 366 -9.63 23.52 6.51
C VAL A 366 -10.61 22.47 5.99
N LEU A 367 -10.30 21.94 4.81
CA LEU A 367 -11.00 20.83 4.18
C LEU A 367 -10.71 19.52 4.92
N GLN A 368 -11.77 18.79 5.26
CA GLN A 368 -11.73 17.56 6.05
C GLN A 368 -12.36 16.41 5.28
N GLY A 369 -11.92 15.19 5.58
CA GLY A 369 -12.51 13.97 5.05
C GLY A 369 -12.90 13.00 6.18
N THR A 370 -13.92 12.18 5.96
CA THR A 370 -14.31 11.09 6.87
C THR A 370 -14.77 9.88 6.08
N TRP A 371 -14.40 8.68 6.55
CA TRP A 371 -14.75 7.39 5.95
C TRP A 371 -15.75 6.64 6.85
N PHE A 372 -16.86 6.21 6.28
CA PHE A 372 -17.86 5.37 6.93
C PHE A 372 -17.77 3.97 6.33
N ILE A 373 -17.30 3.01 7.13
CA ILE A 373 -17.14 1.61 6.71
C ILE A 373 -18.41 0.85 7.06
N PRO A 374 -19.02 0.10 6.13
CA PRO A 374 -20.15 -0.76 6.43
C PRO A 374 -19.72 -1.90 7.37
N THR A 375 -20.55 -2.19 8.37
CA THR A 375 -20.39 -3.37 9.23
C THR A 375 -20.83 -4.63 8.48
N ALA A 376 -21.87 -4.50 7.66
CA ALA A 376 -22.35 -5.56 6.78
C ALA A 376 -21.34 -5.90 5.67
N ALA A 377 -21.22 -7.19 5.35
CA ALA A 377 -20.19 -7.74 4.45
C ALA A 377 -20.19 -7.16 3.03
N ARG A 378 -21.34 -6.66 2.56
CA ARG A 378 -21.56 -5.74 1.44
C ARG A 378 -22.84 -4.95 1.74
N PRO A 379 -22.83 -3.62 1.89
CA PRO A 379 -24.08 -2.87 1.91
C PRO A 379 -24.61 -2.81 0.47
N THR A 380 -25.92 -2.94 0.29
CA THR A 380 -26.56 -2.45 -0.93
C THR A 380 -26.28 -0.95 -1.02
N ALA A 381 -25.73 -0.47 -2.15
CA ALA A 381 -25.36 0.94 -2.30
C ALA A 381 -26.61 1.83 -2.22
N SER A 382 -26.85 2.39 -1.03
CA SER A 382 -28.07 3.15 -0.75
C SER A 382 -28.16 4.37 -1.67
N LYS A 383 -29.25 4.47 -2.43
CA LYS A 383 -29.53 5.59 -3.36
C LYS A 383 -29.48 6.96 -2.68
N SER A 384 -29.66 6.99 -1.36
CA SER A 384 -29.33 8.12 -0.51
C SER A 384 -28.76 7.63 0.83
N VAL A 385 -27.94 8.47 1.46
CA VAL A 385 -27.43 8.29 2.82
C VAL A 385 -27.59 9.60 3.60
N THR A 386 -27.86 9.50 4.90
CA THR A 386 -28.10 10.67 5.74
C THR A 386 -26.90 10.95 6.62
N LEU A 387 -26.26 12.10 6.42
CA LEU A 387 -25.20 12.61 7.30
C LEU A 387 -25.83 13.37 8.44
N ARG A 388 -25.51 13.00 9.68
CA ARG A 388 -25.82 13.77 10.88
C ARG A 388 -24.55 14.45 11.37
N PHE A 389 -24.59 15.77 11.47
CA PHE A 389 -23.57 16.57 12.12
C PHE A 389 -24.08 16.99 13.49
N ALA A 390 -23.25 16.83 14.52
CA ALA A 390 -23.54 17.27 15.88
C ALA A 390 -22.40 18.19 16.32
N ALA A 391 -22.63 19.48 16.51
CA ALA A 391 -21.57 20.46 16.80
C ALA A 391 -21.89 21.34 18.03
N ALA A 392 -20.84 21.77 18.73
CA ALA A 392 -20.95 22.82 19.73
C ALA A 392 -21.47 24.11 19.06
N PRO A 393 -22.47 24.81 19.63
CA PRO A 393 -23.20 25.87 18.93
C PRO A 393 -22.36 27.13 18.69
N THR A 394 -21.38 27.38 19.56
CA THR A 394 -20.32 28.38 19.38
C THR A 394 -19.08 27.71 18.80
N ASN A 395 -18.24 28.49 18.10
CA ASN A 395 -16.92 28.01 17.71
C ASN A 395 -16.00 27.98 18.95
N LEU A 396 -15.45 26.81 19.29
CA LEU A 396 -14.47 26.67 20.38
C LEU A 396 -13.06 27.13 19.96
N HIS A 397 -12.95 27.68 18.75
CA HIS A 397 -11.73 28.18 18.14
C HIS A 397 -12.01 29.54 17.47
N GLY A 398 -10.98 30.38 17.34
CA GLY A 398 -11.07 31.71 16.74
C GLY A 398 -11.02 32.90 17.73
N PRO A 399 -10.96 34.14 17.20
CA PRO A 399 -10.52 35.33 17.94
C PRO A 399 -11.52 35.87 18.98
N ALA A 400 -12.75 35.36 19.05
CA ALA A 400 -13.69 35.73 20.10
C ALA A 400 -13.22 35.24 21.48
N LEU A 401 -12.77 33.98 21.56
CA LEU A 401 -12.21 33.39 22.79
C LEU A 401 -10.86 34.00 23.19
N GLU A 402 -10.07 34.48 22.21
CA GLU A 402 -8.85 35.25 22.48
C GLU A 402 -9.14 36.60 23.15
N ARG A 403 -10.22 37.29 22.74
CA ARG A 403 -10.62 38.61 23.29
C ARG A 403 -11.14 38.56 24.72
N GLU A 404 -11.88 37.51 25.09
CA GLU A 404 -12.42 37.40 26.45
C GLU A 404 -11.37 36.97 27.50
N GLY A 405 -10.18 36.55 27.10
CA GLY A 405 -9.16 35.99 27.99
C GLY A 405 -9.54 34.63 28.62
N ARG A 406 -10.79 34.19 28.47
CA ARG A 406 -11.35 32.91 28.91
C ARG A 406 -10.78 31.75 28.09
N ARG A 407 -9.53 31.40 28.37
CA ARG A 407 -8.98 30.09 28.02
C ARG A 407 -9.73 29.02 28.82
N VAL A 408 -10.81 28.51 28.23
CA VAL A 408 -11.49 27.31 28.72
C VAL A 408 -10.48 26.16 28.65
N MET A 409 -9.87 25.82 29.78
CA MET A 409 -9.31 24.49 29.94
C MET A 409 -10.49 23.53 29.87
N LEU A 410 -10.60 22.81 28.75
CA LEU A 410 -11.51 21.68 28.60
C LEU A 410 -11.02 20.56 29.53
N ALA A 411 -11.36 20.69 30.81
CA ALA A 411 -11.25 19.61 31.78
C ALA A 411 -12.03 18.41 31.22
N GLN A 412 -11.46 17.22 31.34
CA GLN A 412 -11.83 16.09 30.47
C GLN A 412 -13.24 15.51 30.74
N GLU A 413 -13.95 15.97 31.77
CA GLU A 413 -15.12 15.29 32.33
C GLU A 413 -16.27 16.24 32.73
N THR A 414 -17.49 15.69 32.72
CA THR A 414 -18.77 16.20 33.28
C THR A 414 -19.63 17.23 32.52
N LEU A 415 -19.13 18.05 31.59
CA LEU A 415 -20.00 18.89 30.74
C LEU A 415 -19.66 18.79 29.24
N LEU A 416 -20.31 17.85 28.56
CA LEU A 416 -20.47 17.92 27.11
C LEU A 416 -21.36 19.15 26.80
N PRO A 417 -20.95 20.07 25.89
CA PRO A 417 -21.81 21.19 25.50
C PRO A 417 -23.09 20.69 24.81
N ASP A 418 -24.13 21.53 24.77
CA ASP A 418 -25.38 21.26 24.04
C ASP A 418 -25.13 21.13 22.53
N TYR A 419 -24.70 19.94 22.09
CA TYR A 419 -24.40 19.62 20.70
C TYR A 419 -25.66 19.77 19.85
N ARG A 420 -25.74 20.88 19.11
CA ARG A 420 -26.81 21.08 18.12
C ARG A 420 -26.62 20.05 17.03
N GLN A 421 -27.68 19.29 16.75
CA GLN A 421 -27.70 18.29 15.69
C GLN A 421 -28.46 18.82 14.49
N ALA A 422 -27.93 18.55 13.31
CA ALA A 422 -28.61 18.73 12.03
C ALA A 422 -28.26 17.57 11.13
N SER A 423 -29.03 17.36 10.06
CA SER A 423 -28.80 16.25 9.15
C SER A 423 -29.10 16.63 7.71
N VAL A 424 -28.37 16.03 6.78
CA VAL A 424 -28.57 16.20 5.34
C VAL A 424 -28.50 14.86 4.62
N THR A 425 -29.46 14.62 3.74
CA THR A 425 -29.58 13.39 2.96
C THR A 425 -29.03 13.62 1.57
N LEU A 426 -28.07 12.80 1.15
CA LEU A 426 -27.32 12.96 -0.10
C LEU A 426 -27.23 11.63 -0.85
N THR A 427 -27.17 11.67 -2.18
CA THR A 427 -26.83 10.51 -3.01
C THR A 427 -25.31 10.42 -3.18
N PRO A 428 -24.62 9.37 -2.68
CA PRO A 428 -23.21 9.16 -2.94
C PRO A 428 -22.95 8.97 -4.44
N THR A 429 -21.99 9.69 -5.00
CA THR A 429 -21.55 9.41 -6.38
C THR A 429 -20.64 8.17 -6.36
N PRO A 430 -20.87 7.15 -7.20
CA PRO A 430 -19.96 6.00 -7.30
C PRO A 430 -18.53 6.43 -7.68
N GLN A 431 -17.56 5.62 -7.27
CA GLN A 431 -16.17 5.72 -7.73
C GLN A 431 -15.64 4.32 -8.10
N SER A 432 -14.84 4.24 -9.17
CA SER A 432 -14.21 3.00 -9.62
C SER A 432 -13.12 2.50 -8.67
N ASP A 433 -12.45 3.45 -8.02
CA ASP A 433 -11.25 3.22 -7.23
C ASP A 433 -11.59 3.12 -5.73
N PHE A 434 -10.67 2.58 -4.93
CA PHE A 434 -10.90 2.41 -3.50
C PHE A 434 -10.90 3.73 -2.72
N VAL A 435 -10.17 4.73 -3.21
CA VAL A 435 -10.10 6.12 -2.72
C VAL A 435 -10.45 7.10 -3.86
N PRO A 436 -10.92 8.33 -3.58
CA PRO A 436 -11.28 9.29 -4.62
C PRO A 436 -10.10 9.69 -5.52
N ASP A 437 -10.37 10.02 -6.79
CA ASP A 437 -9.32 10.40 -7.75
C ASP A 437 -8.53 11.65 -7.36
N TYR A 438 -9.15 12.57 -6.63
CA TYR A 438 -8.50 13.77 -6.09
C TYR A 438 -7.64 13.50 -4.84
N TRP A 439 -7.66 12.29 -4.29
CA TRP A 439 -6.93 11.96 -3.06
C TRP A 439 -5.43 12.28 -3.12
N PRO A 440 -4.66 11.90 -4.17
CA PRO A 440 -3.23 12.19 -4.25
C PRO A 440 -2.92 13.70 -4.23
N ILE A 441 -3.88 14.50 -4.71
CA ILE A 441 -3.80 15.96 -4.80
C ILE A 441 -4.00 16.60 -3.43
N LEU A 442 -4.93 16.07 -2.62
CA LEU A 442 -5.17 16.54 -1.26
C LEU A 442 -3.99 16.21 -0.33
N VAL A 443 -3.46 14.99 -0.39
CA VAL A 443 -2.31 14.56 0.45
C VAL A 443 -0.96 15.06 -0.06
N LYS A 444 -0.86 15.55 -1.31
CA LYS A 444 0.38 16.00 -1.97
C LYS A 444 1.48 14.92 -2.04
N MET A 445 1.08 13.64 -1.98
CA MET A 445 1.96 12.48 -1.89
C MET A 445 1.47 11.36 -2.83
N PRO A 446 2.05 11.21 -4.03
CA PRO A 446 1.61 10.18 -5.00
C PRO A 446 1.86 8.77 -4.48
N LEU A 447 3.02 8.55 -3.84
CA LEU A 447 3.40 7.28 -3.22
C LEU A 447 2.52 6.91 -2.02
N SER A 448 1.84 7.88 -1.40
CA SER A 448 0.91 7.58 -0.32
C SER A 448 -0.47 7.19 -0.82
N ALA A 449 -0.87 7.49 -2.06
CA ALA A 449 -2.17 7.05 -2.59
C ALA A 449 -2.30 5.51 -2.63
N ASP A 450 -1.23 4.81 -3.01
CA ASP A 450 -1.21 3.34 -3.06
C ASP A 450 -0.90 2.72 -1.68
N PHE A 451 -0.06 3.38 -0.86
CA PHE A 451 0.19 2.98 0.53
C PHE A 451 -1.06 3.15 1.41
N GLU A 452 -1.74 4.29 1.35
CA GLU A 452 -3.00 4.55 2.05
C GLU A 452 -4.13 3.73 1.43
N GLY A 453 -4.13 3.49 0.10
CA GLY A 453 -5.03 2.53 -0.53
C GLY A 453 -4.87 1.10 -0.02
N LYS A 454 -3.68 0.73 0.48
CA LYS A 454 -3.37 -0.55 1.14
C LYS A 454 -3.61 -0.51 2.65
N GLU A 455 -3.21 0.55 3.34
CA GLU A 455 -3.47 0.77 4.77
C GLU A 455 -4.99 0.85 5.04
N LEU A 456 -5.73 1.55 4.19
CA LEU A 456 -7.19 1.64 4.24
C LEU A 456 -7.83 0.27 3.94
N ARG A 457 -7.32 -0.52 2.98
CA ARG A 457 -7.83 -1.90 2.75
C ARG A 457 -7.55 -2.83 3.93
N GLN A 458 -6.32 -2.82 4.44
CA GLN A 458 -5.95 -3.55 5.66
C GLN A 458 -6.79 -3.11 6.87
N ARG A 459 -7.13 -1.83 6.98
CA ARG A 459 -8.04 -1.29 8.01
C ARG A 459 -9.49 -1.71 7.79
N PHE A 460 -9.99 -1.80 6.56
CA PHE A 460 -11.31 -2.36 6.25
C PHE A 460 -11.38 -3.84 6.62
N GLU A 461 -10.38 -4.62 6.23
CA GLU A 461 -10.24 -6.04 6.58
C GLU A 461 -10.13 -6.22 8.10
N SER A 462 -9.36 -5.38 8.79
CA SER A 462 -9.24 -5.38 10.25
C SER A 462 -10.53 -4.93 10.94
N ALA A 463 -11.25 -3.96 10.39
CA ALA A 463 -12.53 -3.49 10.93
C ALA A 463 -13.59 -4.59 10.82
N ARG A 464 -13.76 -5.15 9.62
CA ARG A 464 -14.65 -6.28 9.34
C ARG A 464 -14.27 -7.53 10.13
N SER A 465 -12.98 -7.82 10.28
CA SER A 465 -12.49 -8.90 11.14
C SER A 465 -12.81 -8.63 12.61
N THR A 466 -12.60 -7.42 13.11
CA THR A 466 -12.95 -7.03 14.50
C THR A 466 -14.46 -7.10 14.75
N GLU A 467 -15.27 -6.68 13.77
CA GLU A 467 -16.74 -6.81 13.76
C GLU A 467 -17.15 -8.28 13.88
N LEU A 468 -16.66 -9.10 12.95
CA LEU A 468 -16.97 -10.52 12.83
C LEU A 468 -16.47 -11.31 14.05
N MET A 469 -15.33 -10.93 14.64
CA MET A 469 -14.81 -11.48 15.90
C MET A 469 -15.64 -11.06 17.12
N ARG A 470 -16.20 -9.85 17.16
CA ARG A 470 -17.13 -9.44 18.23
C ARG A 470 -18.46 -10.18 18.15
N HIS A 471 -19.05 -10.31 16.95
CA HIS A 471 -20.21 -11.17 16.75
C HIS A 471 -19.87 -12.62 17.12
N ARG A 472 -18.71 -13.15 16.70
CA ARG A 472 -18.27 -14.51 17.03
C ARG A 472 -18.04 -14.73 18.52
N ALA A 473 -17.70 -13.69 19.29
CA ALA A 473 -17.60 -13.75 20.74
C ALA A 473 -18.98 -13.88 21.44
N THR A 474 -20.06 -13.36 20.85
CA THR A 474 -21.43 -13.51 21.37
C THR A 474 -22.17 -14.73 20.83
N LEU A 475 -21.65 -15.41 19.79
CA LEU A 475 -22.28 -16.64 19.26
C LEU A 475 -22.36 -17.82 20.26
N PRO A 476 -21.43 -18.05 21.20
CA PRO A 476 -21.58 -19.06 22.24
C PRO A 476 -22.79 -18.79 23.14
N GLU A 477 -22.92 -17.56 23.65
CA GLU A 477 -24.07 -17.13 24.47
C GLU A 477 -25.40 -17.26 23.70
N ALA A 478 -25.40 -16.88 22.42
CA ALA A 478 -26.56 -17.06 21.55
C ALA A 478 -26.90 -18.54 21.31
N LEU A 479 -25.90 -19.43 21.23
CA LEU A 479 -26.11 -20.87 21.11
C LEU A 479 -26.63 -21.49 22.41
N GLU A 480 -26.13 -21.06 23.57
CA GLU A 480 -26.63 -21.49 24.89
C GLU A 480 -28.09 -21.06 25.09
N ALA A 481 -28.44 -19.83 24.73
CA ALA A 481 -29.82 -19.34 24.75
C ALA A 481 -30.73 -20.16 23.82
N ILE A 482 -30.27 -20.48 22.60
CA ILE A 482 -30.97 -21.37 21.66
C ILE A 482 -31.11 -22.79 22.23
N GLN A 483 -30.08 -23.33 22.89
CA GLN A 483 -30.16 -24.67 23.50
C GLN A 483 -31.13 -24.73 24.70
N ALA A 484 -31.23 -23.66 25.49
CA ALA A 484 -32.24 -23.52 26.53
C ALA A 484 -33.67 -23.40 25.95
N GLU A 485 -33.84 -22.60 24.89
CA GLU A 485 -35.10 -22.46 24.13
C GLU A 485 -35.52 -23.80 23.50
N GLU A 486 -34.57 -24.60 22.97
CA GLU A 486 -34.80 -25.96 22.46
C GLU A 486 -35.22 -26.94 23.56
N ALA A 487 -34.56 -26.91 24.72
CA ALA A 487 -34.89 -27.78 25.85
C ALA A 487 -36.26 -27.48 26.46
N ALA A 488 -36.72 -26.22 26.37
CA ALA A 488 -38.08 -25.83 26.77
C ALA A 488 -39.15 -26.18 25.72
N THR A 489 -38.78 -26.37 24.46
CA THR A 489 -39.71 -26.47 23.32
C THR A 489 -39.87 -27.91 22.83
N ARG A 490 -41.01 -28.55 23.16
CA ARG A 490 -41.31 -29.95 22.78
C ARG A 490 -41.17 -30.28 21.29
N THR A 491 -41.45 -29.31 20.41
CA THR A 491 -41.35 -29.44 18.95
C THR A 491 -40.93 -28.09 18.37
N PRO A 492 -39.63 -27.86 18.12
CA PRO A 492 -39.16 -26.59 17.58
C PRO A 492 -39.63 -26.36 16.13
N ASP A 493 -39.95 -25.11 15.78
CA ASP A 493 -40.41 -24.77 14.42
C ASP A 493 -39.24 -24.61 13.44
N HIS A 494 -39.57 -24.40 12.16
CA HIS A 494 -38.55 -24.25 11.11
C HIS A 494 -37.72 -22.96 11.24
N ASN A 495 -38.26 -21.88 11.82
CA ASN A 495 -37.56 -20.60 12.00
C ASN A 495 -36.53 -20.69 13.12
N PHE A 496 -36.90 -21.32 14.24
CA PHE A 496 -36.00 -21.66 15.33
C PHE A 496 -34.83 -22.52 14.82
N LEU A 497 -35.11 -23.55 14.03
CA LEU A 497 -34.09 -24.45 13.48
C LEU A 497 -33.18 -23.72 12.46
N LEU A 498 -33.70 -22.75 11.71
CA LEU A 498 -32.90 -21.86 10.84
C LEU A 498 -31.99 -20.91 11.65
N LYS A 499 -32.51 -20.25 12.69
CA LYS A 499 -31.74 -19.42 13.64
C LYS A 499 -30.60 -20.22 14.27
N LYS A 500 -30.90 -21.44 14.75
CA LYS A 500 -29.92 -22.41 15.26
C LYS A 500 -28.86 -22.78 14.22
N THR A 501 -29.29 -23.04 12.97
CA THR A 501 -28.37 -23.33 11.85
C THR A 501 -27.38 -22.20 11.61
N GLN A 502 -27.86 -20.96 11.54
CA GLN A 502 -27.04 -19.78 11.24
C GLN A 502 -25.97 -19.57 12.33
N VAL A 503 -26.34 -19.67 13.62
CA VAL A 503 -25.40 -19.57 14.74
C VAL A 503 -24.35 -20.70 14.71
N LEU A 504 -24.77 -21.95 14.49
CA LEU A 504 -23.85 -23.09 14.38
C LEU A 504 -22.90 -22.95 13.18
N GLY A 505 -23.38 -22.46 12.04
CA GLY A 505 -22.58 -22.19 10.84
C GLY A 505 -21.50 -21.15 11.10
N LEU A 506 -21.88 -19.99 11.64
CA LEU A 506 -20.96 -18.88 11.96
C LEU A 506 -19.93 -19.24 13.06
N LEU A 507 -20.25 -20.19 13.95
CA LEU A 507 -19.27 -20.77 14.88
C LEU A 507 -18.24 -21.69 14.18
N GLY A 508 -18.61 -22.28 13.04
CA GLY A 508 -17.84 -23.31 12.32
C GLY A 508 -18.29 -24.74 12.59
N ARG A 509 -19.41 -24.95 13.29
CA ARG A 509 -19.96 -26.28 13.67
C ARG A 509 -20.75 -26.90 12.52
N ARG A 510 -20.12 -27.03 11.34
CA ARG A 510 -20.75 -27.32 10.06
C ARG A 510 -21.72 -28.52 10.08
N ALA A 511 -21.30 -29.68 10.59
CA ALA A 511 -22.14 -30.88 10.60
C ALA A 511 -23.42 -30.73 11.46
N GLU A 512 -23.36 -29.92 12.52
CA GLU A 512 -24.52 -29.63 13.38
C GLU A 512 -25.44 -28.58 12.75
N ALA A 513 -24.87 -27.60 12.05
CA ALA A 513 -25.63 -26.65 11.24
C ALA A 513 -26.36 -27.35 10.09
N GLU A 514 -25.68 -28.21 9.33
CA GLU A 514 -26.30 -29.01 8.25
C GLU A 514 -27.41 -29.93 8.78
N LYS A 515 -27.23 -30.51 9.98
CA LYS A 515 -28.28 -31.29 10.67
C LYS A 515 -29.49 -30.41 11.04
N ALA A 516 -29.26 -29.25 11.67
CA ALA A 516 -30.34 -28.32 12.04
C ALA A 516 -31.09 -27.80 10.80
N LEU A 517 -30.39 -27.58 9.68
CA LEU A 517 -30.99 -27.16 8.42
C LEU A 517 -31.88 -28.26 7.81
N GLN A 518 -31.44 -29.51 7.86
CA GLN A 518 -32.24 -30.64 7.41
C GLN A 518 -33.50 -30.83 8.27
N GLN A 519 -33.41 -30.56 9.59
CA GLN A 519 -34.57 -30.54 10.47
C GLN A 519 -35.53 -29.39 10.11
N ALA A 520 -35.01 -28.18 9.83
CA ALA A 520 -35.81 -27.03 9.41
C ALA A 520 -36.56 -27.29 8.09
N LEU A 521 -35.87 -27.84 7.09
CA LEU A 521 -36.45 -28.23 5.79
C LEU A 521 -37.55 -29.28 5.96
N THR A 522 -37.39 -30.21 6.91
CA THR A 522 -38.41 -31.23 7.21
C THR A 522 -39.63 -30.61 7.90
N ALA A 523 -39.42 -29.80 8.93
CA ALA A 523 -40.50 -29.11 9.66
C ALA A 523 -41.30 -28.15 8.75
N HIS A 524 -40.63 -27.42 7.86
CA HIS A 524 -41.29 -26.59 6.86
C HIS A 524 -42.10 -27.43 5.86
N ALA A 525 -41.54 -28.53 5.32
CA ALA A 525 -42.27 -29.40 4.41
C ALA A 525 -43.55 -30.01 5.04
N ASP A 526 -43.49 -30.40 6.31
CA ASP A 526 -44.66 -30.88 7.05
C ASP A 526 -45.67 -29.76 7.35
N GLN A 527 -45.22 -28.54 7.66
CA GLN A 527 -46.11 -27.38 7.77
C GLN A 527 -46.81 -27.07 6.43
N SER A 528 -46.07 -27.06 5.32
CA SER A 528 -46.61 -26.79 3.97
C SER A 528 -47.62 -27.85 3.52
N ARG A 529 -47.48 -29.11 3.95
CA ARG A 529 -48.49 -30.17 3.73
C ARG A 529 -49.83 -29.85 4.37
N HIS A 530 -49.82 -29.22 5.56
CA HIS A 530 -51.04 -28.85 6.29
C HIS A 530 -51.60 -27.48 5.85
N PHE A 531 -50.76 -26.57 5.35
CA PHE A 531 -51.15 -25.21 4.94
C PHE A 531 -50.66 -24.84 3.52
N PRO A 532 -51.11 -25.55 2.46
CA PRO A 532 -50.48 -25.55 1.13
C PRO A 532 -50.73 -24.30 0.25
N LYS A 533 -50.87 -23.10 0.83
CA LYS A 533 -51.12 -21.83 0.12
C LYS A 533 -50.42 -20.60 0.75
N GLN A 534 -49.29 -20.79 1.42
CA GLN A 534 -48.56 -19.70 2.12
C GLN A 534 -47.39 -19.13 1.30
N TYR A 535 -47.62 -18.74 0.03
CA TYR A 535 -46.58 -18.24 -0.90
C TYR A 535 -45.60 -17.20 -0.31
N GLU A 536 -46.08 -16.30 0.56
CA GLU A 536 -45.25 -15.30 1.24
C GLU A 536 -44.40 -15.91 2.35
N GLY A 537 -44.94 -16.86 3.13
CA GLY A 537 -44.19 -17.62 4.12
C GLY A 537 -43.13 -18.51 3.48
N ASP A 538 -43.46 -19.17 2.36
CA ASP A 538 -42.53 -19.99 1.59
C ASP A 538 -41.37 -19.14 1.04
N TYR A 539 -41.65 -17.92 0.54
CA TYR A 539 -40.62 -16.95 0.13
C TYR A 539 -39.65 -16.65 1.28
N PHE A 540 -40.16 -16.27 2.46
CA PHE A 540 -39.33 -15.89 3.60
C PHE A 540 -38.54 -17.09 4.15
N PHE A 541 -39.12 -18.29 4.12
CA PHE A 541 -38.42 -19.52 4.49
C PHE A 541 -37.21 -19.77 3.57
N TRP A 542 -37.37 -19.71 2.25
CA TRP A 542 -36.24 -19.92 1.33
C TRP A 542 -35.20 -18.80 1.36
N GLU A 543 -35.60 -17.56 1.70
CA GLU A 543 -34.66 -16.46 2.03
C GLU A 543 -33.81 -16.79 3.27
N GLN A 544 -34.41 -17.35 4.33
CA GLN A 544 -33.66 -17.78 5.52
C GLN A 544 -32.80 -19.04 5.30
N VAL A 545 -33.24 -19.99 4.46
CA VAL A 545 -32.43 -21.16 4.03
C VAL A 545 -31.20 -20.71 3.23
N CYS A 546 -31.32 -19.66 2.42
CA CYS A 546 -30.19 -19.03 1.73
C CYS A 546 -29.16 -18.49 2.73
N THR A 547 -29.59 -17.70 3.73
CA THR A 547 -28.73 -17.21 4.82
C THR A 547 -28.09 -18.35 5.62
N ALA A 548 -28.82 -19.43 5.87
CA ALA A 548 -28.33 -20.62 6.56
C ALA A 548 -27.21 -21.36 5.79
N TRP A 549 -27.38 -21.62 4.48
CA TRP A 549 -26.31 -22.21 3.67
C TRP A 549 -25.08 -21.31 3.54
N TYR A 550 -25.27 -19.99 3.49
CA TYR A 550 -24.16 -19.04 3.48
C TYR A 550 -23.39 -19.02 4.81
N ALA A 551 -24.08 -19.11 5.95
CA ALA A 551 -23.46 -19.30 7.26
C ALA A 551 -22.68 -20.63 7.39
N ILE A 552 -23.12 -21.68 6.69
CA ILE A 552 -22.42 -22.98 6.57
C ILE A 552 -21.17 -22.91 5.65
N GLY A 553 -21.04 -21.85 4.85
CA GLY A 553 -20.00 -21.70 3.83
C GLY A 553 -20.26 -22.52 2.56
N ASP A 554 -21.52 -22.77 2.23
CA ASP A 554 -21.95 -23.48 1.02
C ASP A 554 -22.60 -22.52 0.02
N GLU A 555 -21.77 -21.73 -0.67
CA GLU A 555 -22.25 -20.63 -1.53
C GLU A 555 -23.16 -21.12 -2.68
N ALA A 556 -22.92 -22.33 -3.20
CA ALA A 556 -23.73 -22.91 -4.27
C ALA A 556 -25.17 -23.18 -3.82
N LYS A 557 -25.36 -23.84 -2.68
CA LYS A 557 -26.70 -24.10 -2.12
C LYS A 557 -27.38 -22.83 -1.61
N ALA A 558 -26.60 -21.82 -1.18
CA ALA A 558 -27.15 -20.50 -0.88
C ALA A 558 -27.78 -19.86 -2.12
N VAL A 559 -27.09 -19.89 -3.28
CA VAL A 559 -27.67 -19.40 -4.55
C VAL A 559 -28.90 -20.22 -4.96
N GLU A 560 -28.86 -21.55 -4.90
CA GLU A 560 -30.02 -22.41 -5.22
C GLU A 560 -31.25 -22.08 -4.36
N ALA A 561 -31.06 -21.87 -3.05
CA ALA A 561 -32.11 -21.45 -2.14
C ALA A 561 -32.63 -20.03 -2.46
N ARG A 562 -31.75 -19.10 -2.87
CA ARG A 562 -32.15 -17.76 -3.32
C ARG A 562 -33.01 -17.82 -4.58
N GLU A 563 -32.63 -18.64 -5.56
CA GLU A 563 -33.39 -18.81 -6.80
C GLU A 563 -34.78 -19.40 -6.53
N LYS A 564 -34.90 -20.35 -5.58
CA LYS A 564 -36.20 -20.86 -5.10
C LYS A 564 -37.07 -19.77 -4.47
N ALA A 565 -36.51 -18.94 -3.58
CA ALA A 565 -37.22 -17.79 -3.03
C ALA A 565 -37.69 -16.83 -4.15
N LEU A 566 -36.81 -16.48 -5.10
CA LEU A 566 -37.15 -15.58 -6.20
C LEU A 566 -38.17 -16.17 -7.18
N ALA A 567 -38.21 -17.49 -7.36
CA ALA A 567 -39.25 -18.17 -8.12
C ALA A 567 -40.63 -18.07 -7.43
N LEU A 568 -40.68 -18.21 -6.10
CA LEU A 568 -41.89 -18.03 -5.29
C LEU A 568 -42.35 -16.57 -5.22
N ALA A 569 -41.43 -15.60 -5.31
CA ALA A 569 -41.77 -14.18 -5.37
C ALA A 569 -42.45 -13.77 -6.70
N ARG A 570 -42.25 -14.51 -7.80
CA ARG A 570 -42.73 -14.12 -9.15
C ARG A 570 -44.24 -13.93 -9.28
N PRO A 571 -45.10 -14.84 -8.78
CA PRO A 571 -46.56 -14.65 -8.85
C PRO A 571 -47.07 -13.58 -7.88
N SER A 572 -46.41 -13.38 -6.74
CA SER A 572 -46.93 -12.58 -5.61
C SER A 572 -46.42 -11.14 -5.58
N PHE A 573 -45.19 -10.90 -6.06
CA PHE A 573 -44.49 -9.61 -5.94
C PHE A 573 -43.73 -9.25 -7.23
N PRO A 574 -44.42 -9.00 -8.37
CA PRO A 574 -43.78 -8.79 -9.67
C PRO A 574 -42.73 -7.66 -9.66
N GLY A 575 -42.96 -6.58 -8.89
CA GLY A 575 -42.02 -5.47 -8.74
C GLY A 575 -40.71 -5.77 -7.98
N ARG A 576 -40.58 -6.93 -7.29
CA ARG A 576 -39.29 -7.38 -6.72
C ARG A 576 -38.42 -8.10 -7.76
N VAL A 577 -39.02 -8.64 -8.82
CA VAL A 577 -38.32 -9.55 -9.75
C VAL A 577 -37.52 -8.78 -10.80
N THR A 578 -38.09 -7.71 -11.34
CA THR A 578 -37.39 -6.81 -12.28
C THR A 578 -36.08 -6.28 -11.67
N TRP A 579 -36.12 -5.84 -10.41
CA TRP A 579 -34.94 -5.39 -9.65
C TRP A 579 -33.81 -6.44 -9.61
N HIS A 580 -34.14 -7.71 -9.40
CA HIS A 580 -33.15 -8.79 -9.37
C HIS A 580 -32.65 -9.19 -10.77
N GLN A 581 -33.41 -8.99 -11.84
CA GLN A 581 -32.94 -9.20 -13.22
C GLN A 581 -31.97 -8.10 -13.68
N GLU A 582 -32.15 -6.87 -13.20
CA GLU A 582 -31.24 -5.75 -13.47
C GLU A 582 -29.92 -5.84 -12.68
N HIS A 583 -29.86 -6.59 -11.58
CA HIS A 583 -28.73 -6.65 -10.65
C HIS A 583 -28.28 -8.10 -10.30
N PRO A 584 -27.78 -8.89 -11.27
CA PRO A 584 -27.42 -10.31 -11.06
C PRO A 584 -26.24 -10.56 -10.11
N ASN A 585 -25.54 -9.51 -9.64
CA ASN A 585 -24.47 -9.64 -8.65
C ASN A 585 -24.97 -9.59 -7.19
N ASP A 586 -26.24 -9.24 -6.94
CA ASP A 586 -26.86 -9.12 -5.61
C ASP A 586 -27.52 -10.44 -5.13
N LEU A 587 -27.08 -11.58 -5.65
CA LEU A 587 -27.64 -12.93 -5.36
C LEU A 587 -27.20 -13.54 -4.01
N ARG A 588 -26.54 -12.78 -3.13
CA ARG A 588 -26.05 -13.28 -1.82
C ARG A 588 -26.95 -12.82 -0.67
N PRO A 589 -27.19 -13.67 0.35
CA PRO A 589 -28.10 -13.36 1.44
C PRO A 589 -27.56 -12.24 2.35
N LYS A 590 -28.49 -11.58 3.03
CA LYS A 590 -28.16 -10.74 4.18
C LYS A 590 -28.00 -11.60 5.43
N LEU A 591 -26.90 -11.35 6.15
CA LEU A 591 -26.77 -11.64 7.57
C LEU A 591 -27.04 -10.31 8.27
N ASP A 592 -28.26 -10.17 8.81
CA ASP A 592 -28.68 -9.04 9.66
C ASP A 592 -28.56 -9.46 11.15
#